data_AF-A0A674IBN5-F1
#
_entry.id   AF-A0A674IBN5-F1
#
_cell.length_a   1.000
_cell.length_b   1.000
_cell.length_c   1.000
_cell.angle_alpha   90.00
_cell.angle_beta   90.00
_cell.angle_gamma   90.00
#
_symmetry.space_group_name_H-M   'P 1'
#
loop_
_entity.id
_entity.type
_entity.pdbx_description
1 polymer ?
#
loop_
_entity_poly.entity_id
_entity_poly.type
_entity_poly.pdbx_seq_one_letter_code
_entity_poly.pdbx_strand_id
1 'polypeptide(L)'
;MKWLILALICLHLSEGLVRVTLRKGKSVREVMKEKGVLEDFLKNHKVDPARKYYFNNYNVAEEPIANYLDSFYFGQISIGTPPQNFLVLFDTGSSNLWVPSTYCQSQACSEYCSTP
;
A
#
# COMPACT_ATOMS: atom_id res chain seq x y z
N MET A 1 -20.13 34.80 27.93
CA MET A 1 -18.78 34.25 28.19
C MET A 1 -18.71 32.73 28.14
N LYS A 2 -19.59 31.96 28.82
CA LYS A 2 -19.58 30.47 28.80
C LYS A 2 -19.65 29.84 27.40
N TRP A 3 -20.54 30.35 26.54
CA TRP A 3 -20.67 29.92 25.15
C TRP A 3 -19.42 30.17 24.30
N LEU A 4 -18.68 31.24 24.62
CA LEU A 4 -17.47 31.64 23.91
C LEU A 4 -16.30 30.70 24.29
N ILE A 5 -16.22 30.31 25.56
CA ILE A 5 -15.28 29.28 26.03
C ILE A 5 -15.58 27.93 25.39
N LEU A 6 -16.87 27.53 25.33
CA LEU A 6 -17.28 26.28 24.69
C LEU A 6 -16.92 26.26 23.19
N ALA A 7 -17.19 27.36 22.47
CA ALA A 7 -16.86 27.48 21.05
C ALA A 7 -15.36 27.39 20.78
N LEU A 8 -14.52 28.02 21.61
CA LEU A 8 -13.06 27.95 21.48
C LEU A 8 -12.51 26.54 21.73
N ILE A 9 -13.08 25.80 22.69
CA ILE A 9 -12.74 24.40 22.95
C ILE A 9 -13.12 23.52 21.74
N CYS A 10 -14.31 23.69 21.18
CA CYS A 10 -14.73 22.96 19.99
C CYS A 10 -13.84 23.26 18.76
N LEU A 11 -13.39 24.50 18.59
CA LEU A 11 -12.46 24.90 17.54
C LEU A 11 -11.09 24.23 17.71
N HIS A 12 -10.52 24.24 18.91
CA HIS A 12 -9.25 23.54 19.18
C HIS A 12 -9.35 22.02 18.99
N LEU A 13 -10.50 21.42 19.30
CA LEU A 13 -10.74 19.99 19.06
C LEU A 13 -10.99 19.67 17.57
N SER A 14 -11.25 20.66 16.73
CA SER A 14 -11.42 20.47 15.28
C SER A 14 -10.08 20.44 14.53
N GLU A 15 -9.04 21.07 15.09
CA GLU A 15 -7.68 21.09 14.55
C GLU A 15 -6.92 19.81 14.95
N GLY A 16 -7.18 18.74 14.22
CA GLY A 16 -6.47 17.47 14.43
C GLY A 16 -6.81 16.36 13.43
N LEU A 17 -7.78 16.59 12.54
CA LEU A 17 -8.20 15.59 11.57
C LEU A 17 -7.31 15.64 10.31
N VAL A 18 -6.28 14.80 10.29
CA VAL A 18 -5.56 14.48 9.05
C VAL A 18 -6.30 13.35 8.35
N ARG A 19 -6.77 13.59 7.12
CA ARG A 19 -7.47 12.58 6.32
C ARG A 19 -6.65 12.20 5.09
N VAL A 20 -6.32 10.92 4.97
CA VAL A 20 -5.78 10.35 3.74
C VAL A 20 -6.93 9.80 2.90
N THR A 21 -7.05 10.29 1.67
CA THR A 21 -8.07 9.78 0.74
C THR A 21 -7.59 8.48 0.11
N LEU A 22 -8.39 7.41 0.25
CA LEU A 22 -8.14 6.13 -0.41
C LEU A 22 -8.97 6.03 -1.68
N ARG A 23 -8.39 5.44 -2.72
CA ARG A 23 -9.06 5.11 -3.98
C ARG A 23 -9.16 3.61 -4.12
N LYS A 24 -10.34 3.14 -4.55
CA LYS A 24 -10.55 1.74 -4.90
C LYS A 24 -10.06 1.50 -6.34
N GLY A 25 -9.12 0.60 -6.52
CA GLY A 25 -8.62 0.12 -7.81
C GLY A 25 -8.97 -1.35 -8.06
N LYS A 26 -8.51 -1.87 -9.20
CA LYS A 26 -8.52 -3.32 -9.45
C LYS A 26 -7.48 -3.99 -8.57
N SER A 27 -7.78 -5.18 -8.04
CA SER A 27 -6.75 -5.96 -7.37
C SER A 27 -5.79 -6.61 -8.33
N VAL A 28 -4.64 -7.05 -7.82
CA VAL A 28 -3.67 -7.82 -8.59
C VAL A 28 -4.32 -9.08 -9.18
N ARG A 29 -5.22 -9.75 -8.44
CA ARG A 29 -5.99 -10.91 -8.96
C ARG A 29 -6.84 -10.53 -10.17
N GLU A 30 -7.57 -9.43 -10.11
CA GLU A 30 -8.40 -8.97 -11.23
C GLU A 30 -7.53 -8.63 -12.45
N VAL A 31 -6.42 -7.93 -12.24
CA VAL A 31 -5.46 -7.60 -13.31
C VAL A 31 -4.85 -8.87 -13.91
N MET A 32 -4.47 -9.84 -13.08
CA MET A 32 -3.93 -11.13 -13.55
C MET A 32 -4.97 -11.94 -14.33
N LYS A 33 -6.24 -11.90 -13.90
CA LYS A 33 -7.34 -12.56 -14.60
C LYS A 33 -7.56 -11.94 -15.98
N GLU A 34 -7.55 -10.61 -16.07
CA GLU A 34 -7.67 -9.87 -17.34
C GLU A 34 -6.50 -10.14 -18.29
N LYS A 35 -5.28 -10.28 -17.75
CA LYS A 35 -4.09 -10.64 -18.52
C LYS A 35 -3.99 -12.14 -18.86
N GLY A 36 -4.91 -12.98 -18.37
CA GLY A 36 -4.91 -14.42 -18.63
C GLY A 36 -3.79 -15.20 -17.92
N VAL A 37 -3.12 -14.62 -16.92
CA VAL A 37 -1.97 -15.22 -16.22
C VAL A 37 -2.33 -15.80 -14.85
N LEU A 38 -3.54 -15.56 -14.35
CA LEU A 38 -3.94 -15.94 -13.00
C LEU A 38 -3.94 -17.46 -12.78
N GLU A 39 -4.48 -18.23 -13.73
CA GLU A 39 -4.62 -19.69 -13.58
C GLU A 39 -3.25 -20.38 -13.53
N ASP A 40 -2.34 -20.01 -14.44
CA ASP A 40 -0.98 -20.55 -14.45
C ASP A 40 -0.23 -20.18 -13.16
N PHE A 41 -0.39 -18.95 -12.70
CA PHE A 41 0.19 -18.51 -11.43
C PHE A 41 -0.31 -19.35 -10.26
N LEU A 42 -1.62 -19.54 -10.11
CA LEU A 42 -2.22 -20.30 -9.00
C LEU A 42 -1.89 -21.80 -9.06
N LYS A 43 -1.68 -22.35 -10.26
CA LYS A 43 -1.23 -23.73 -10.42
C LYS A 43 0.21 -23.93 -9.94
N ASN A 44 1.08 -22.97 -10.23
CA ASN A 44 2.50 -23.06 -9.94
C ASN A 44 2.87 -22.50 -8.54
N HIS A 45 2.00 -21.71 -7.92
CA HIS A 45 2.22 -21.08 -6.62
C HIS A 45 1.11 -21.44 -5.64
N LYS A 46 1.47 -22.14 -4.55
CA LYS A 46 0.57 -22.38 -3.43
C LYS A 46 0.46 -21.10 -2.60
N VAL A 47 -0.62 -20.36 -2.79
CA VAL A 47 -0.92 -19.16 -2.01
C VAL A 47 -1.66 -19.56 -0.73
N ASP A 48 -1.03 -19.31 0.41
CA ASP A 48 -1.65 -19.45 1.73
C ASP A 48 -1.68 -18.06 2.41
N PRO A 49 -2.84 -17.38 2.47
CA PRO A 49 -2.95 -16.08 3.12
C PRO A 49 -2.54 -16.07 4.59
N ALA A 50 -2.65 -17.21 5.29
CA ALA A 50 -2.27 -17.29 6.70
C ALA A 50 -0.76 -17.15 6.89
N ARG A 51 0.04 -17.47 5.86
CA ARG A 51 1.51 -17.34 5.87
C ARG A 51 2.01 -15.94 6.17
N LYS A 52 1.22 -14.90 5.86
CA LYS A 52 1.53 -13.51 6.23
C LYS A 52 1.63 -13.31 7.75
N TYR A 53 0.87 -14.06 8.54
CA TYR A 53 0.74 -13.86 9.99
C TYR A 53 1.49 -14.90 10.82
N TYR A 54 1.98 -15.97 10.21
CA TYR A 54 2.81 -16.94 10.89
C TYR A 54 4.19 -16.34 11.16
N PHE A 55 4.56 -16.29 12.43
CA PHE A 55 5.88 -15.87 12.87
C PHE A 55 6.92 -16.88 12.36
N ASN A 56 7.68 -16.50 11.35
CA ASN A 56 8.80 -17.29 10.88
C ASN A 56 10.09 -16.76 11.52
N ASN A 57 11.00 -17.63 11.97
CA ASN A 57 12.29 -17.24 12.58
C ASN A 57 13.25 -16.53 11.59
N TYR A 58 12.83 -16.37 10.34
CA TYR A 58 13.53 -15.60 9.33
C TYR A 58 12.98 -14.18 9.32
N ASN A 59 13.80 -13.24 9.78
CA ASN A 59 13.58 -11.81 9.67
C ASN A 59 13.05 -11.46 8.27
N VAL A 60 12.11 -10.52 8.22
CA VAL A 60 11.46 -9.87 7.06
C VAL A 60 12.45 -9.56 5.91
N ALA A 61 12.88 -10.58 5.18
CA ALA A 61 13.80 -10.44 4.05
C ALA A 61 13.03 -10.53 2.72
N GLU A 62 11.87 -11.18 2.72
CA GLU A 62 11.05 -11.39 1.54
C GLU A 62 9.57 -11.39 1.94
N GLU A 63 8.80 -10.45 1.39
CA GLU A 63 7.35 -10.38 1.51
C GLU A 63 6.71 -10.73 0.16
N PRO A 64 6.17 -11.95 -0.01
CA PRO A 64 5.56 -12.35 -1.27
C PRO A 64 4.37 -11.47 -1.62
N ILE A 65 4.41 -10.85 -2.80
CA ILE A 65 3.30 -10.04 -3.35
C ILE A 65 2.00 -10.86 -3.45
N ALA A 66 2.10 -12.18 -3.52
CA ALA A 66 0.96 -13.10 -3.50
C ALA A 66 0.03 -12.93 -2.27
N ASN A 67 0.53 -12.41 -1.15
CA ASN A 67 -0.29 -12.10 0.03
C ASN A 67 -1.24 -10.91 -0.19
N TYR A 68 -1.06 -10.17 -1.28
CA TYR A 68 -1.78 -8.94 -1.60
C TYR A 68 -2.65 -9.06 -2.86
N LEU A 69 -2.88 -10.28 -3.36
CA LEU A 69 -3.66 -10.52 -4.58
C LEU A 69 -5.04 -9.87 -4.58
N ASP A 70 -5.63 -9.73 -3.40
CA ASP A 70 -6.99 -9.20 -3.17
C ASP A 70 -6.96 -7.83 -2.46
N SER A 71 -5.91 -7.03 -2.66
CA SER A 71 -5.84 -5.66 -2.16
C SER A 71 -6.45 -4.68 -3.17
N PHE A 72 -7.33 -3.78 -2.71
CA PHE A 72 -8.12 -2.90 -3.58
C PHE A 72 -8.05 -1.41 -3.23
N TYR A 73 -7.60 -1.02 -2.03
CA TYR A 73 -7.63 0.37 -1.56
C TYR A 73 -6.23 0.94 -1.42
N PHE A 74 -5.95 2.02 -2.15
CA PHE A 74 -4.64 2.64 -2.20
C PHE A 74 -4.72 4.13 -1.91
N GLY A 75 -3.69 4.66 -1.25
CA GLY A 75 -3.55 6.09 -0.97
C GLY A 75 -2.25 6.62 -1.55
N GLN A 76 -2.20 7.92 -1.81
CA GLN A 76 -0.99 8.58 -2.32
C GLN A 76 -0.16 9.13 -1.16
N ILE A 77 1.15 8.89 -1.20
CA ILE A 77 2.14 9.51 -0.31
C ILE A 77 3.16 10.26 -1.15
N SER A 78 3.95 11.13 -0.51
CA SER A 78 5.11 11.77 -1.12
C SER A 78 6.37 11.51 -0.30
N ILE A 79 7.51 11.35 -0.98
CA ILE A 79 8.82 11.11 -0.37
C ILE A 79 9.84 12.08 -0.99
N GLY A 80 10.69 12.66 -0.14
CA GLY A 80 11.81 13.52 -0.55
C GLY A 80 11.45 14.98 -0.78
N THR A 81 12.48 15.76 -1.15
CA THR A 81 12.38 17.17 -1.51
C THR A 81 13.24 17.41 -2.77
N PRO A 82 12.65 17.81 -3.92
CA PRO A 82 11.22 17.99 -4.16
C PRO A 82 10.42 16.68 -4.01
N PRO A 83 9.12 16.76 -3.70
CA PRO A 83 8.30 15.58 -3.41
C PRO A 83 8.09 14.70 -4.64
N GLN A 84 8.37 13.40 -4.50
CA GLN A 84 8.01 12.35 -5.46
C GLN A 84 6.81 11.58 -4.94
N ASN A 85 5.80 11.37 -5.78
CA ASN A 85 4.55 10.75 -5.36
C ASN A 85 4.53 9.24 -5.61
N PHE A 86 4.01 8.49 -4.65
CA PHE A 86 3.84 7.03 -4.74
C PHE A 86 2.41 6.64 -4.39
N LEU A 87 1.84 5.70 -5.14
CA LEU A 87 0.60 5.04 -4.78
C LEU A 87 0.93 3.82 -3.92
N VAL A 88 0.46 3.81 -2.68
CA VAL A 88 0.79 2.76 -1.70
C VAL A 88 -0.46 2.11 -1.12
N LEU A 89 -0.30 0.85 -0.70
CA LEU A 89 -1.28 0.13 0.07
C LEU A 89 -1.18 0.55 1.54
N PHE A 90 -2.29 1.00 2.13
CA PHE A 90 -2.38 1.27 3.56
C PHE A 90 -2.73 -0.04 4.29
N ASP A 91 -1.71 -0.86 4.54
CA ASP A 91 -1.83 -2.21 5.10
C ASP A 91 -1.69 -2.22 6.63
N THR A 92 -2.78 -2.52 7.35
CA THR A 92 -2.75 -2.69 8.81
C THR A 92 -2.15 -4.02 9.25
N GLY A 93 -1.90 -4.95 8.32
CA GLY A 93 -1.32 -6.26 8.57
C GLY A 93 0.20 -6.32 8.46
N SER A 94 0.88 -5.18 8.33
CA SER A 94 2.35 -5.06 8.32
C SER A 94 2.80 -3.75 8.96
N SER A 95 4.11 -3.50 9.03
CA SER A 95 4.68 -2.30 9.70
C SER A 95 5.79 -1.61 8.94
N ASN A 96 6.15 -2.10 7.75
CA ASN A 96 7.20 -1.52 6.93
C ASN A 96 6.63 -0.55 5.90
N LEU A 97 7.37 0.53 5.64
CA LEU A 97 7.20 1.36 4.46
C LEU A 97 8.32 1.05 3.47
N TRP A 98 7.98 0.72 2.24
CA TRP A 98 8.94 0.50 1.17
C TRP A 98 8.35 1.00 -0.16
N VAL A 99 9.23 1.50 -1.03
CA VAL A 99 8.91 1.92 -2.40
C VAL A 99 10.00 1.39 -3.35
N PRO A 100 9.72 1.19 -4.65
CA PRO A 100 10.74 0.81 -5.62
C PRO A 100 11.85 1.87 -5.70
N SER A 101 13.10 1.42 -5.71
CA SER A 101 14.26 2.29 -5.97
C SER A 101 14.43 2.54 -7.46
N THR A 102 15.04 3.67 -7.83
CA THR A 102 15.54 3.93 -9.19
C THR A 102 16.61 2.92 -9.63
N TYR A 103 17.23 2.22 -8.69
CA TYR A 103 18.16 1.12 -8.98
C TYR A 103 17.45 -0.23 -9.20
N CYS A 104 16.12 -0.29 -9.16
CA CYS A 104 15.40 -1.53 -9.44
C CYS A 104 15.48 -1.89 -10.94
N GLN A 105 16.27 -2.91 -11.26
CA GLN A 105 16.47 -3.37 -12.64
C GLN A 105 15.55 -4.53 -13.05
N SER A 106 14.64 -4.96 -12.17
CA SER A 106 13.71 -6.03 -12.50
C SER A 106 12.69 -5.53 -13.54
N GLN A 107 12.22 -6.44 -14.40
CA GLN A 107 11.19 -6.12 -15.39
C GLN A 107 9.90 -5.59 -14.74
N ALA A 108 9.62 -5.98 -13.50
CA ALA A 108 8.47 -5.49 -12.74
C ALA A 108 8.54 -3.99 -12.41
N CYS A 109 9.75 -3.41 -12.36
CA CYS A 109 9.96 -1.99 -12.08
C CYS A 109 10.02 -1.10 -13.32
N SER A 110 10.12 -1.69 -14.53
CA SER A 110 10.39 -0.94 -15.77
C SER A 110 9.29 0.08 -16.12
N GLU A 111 8.03 -0.16 -15.74
CA GLU A 111 6.93 0.79 -15.97
C GLU A 111 6.97 2.01 -15.02
N TYR A 112 7.59 1.89 -13.84
CA TYR A 112 7.62 2.94 -12.81
C TYR A 112 8.89 3.79 -12.82
N CYS A 113 10.01 3.26 -13.31
CA CYS A 113 11.29 3.98 -13.36
C CYS A 113 11.49 4.81 -14.65
N SER A 114 10.48 4.89 -15.53
CA SER A 114 10.60 5.49 -16.87
C SER A 114 10.15 6.96 -16.97
N THR A 115 9.80 7.61 -15.86
CA THR A 115 9.48 9.05 -15.85
C THR A 115 10.35 9.77 -14.83
N PRO A 116 11.20 10.73 -15.25
CA PRO A 116 11.77 11.72 -14.35
C PRO A 116 10.69 12.61 -13.72
#